data_AF-A0A4Q4WEX0-F1
#
_entry.id   AF-A0A4Q4WEX0-F1
#
_cell.length_a   1.000
_cell.length_b   1.000
_cell.length_c   1.000
_cell.angle_alpha   90.00
_cell.angle_beta   90.00
_cell.angle_gamma   90.00
#
_symmetry.space_group_name_H-M   'P 1'
#
loop_
_entity.id
_entity.type
_entity.pdbx_description
1 polymer ?
#
loop_
_entity_poly.entity_id
_entity_poly.type
_entity_poly.pdbx_seq_one_letter_code
_entity_poly.pdbx_strand_id
1 'polypeptide(L)'
;MLEFPVTDGVTTFREPPEGYVVNFANPQQHLVLEHYLVFGIGGTLAFLAMLQRIYSKIFLHNGLKIDDVATQILLVSEDCPLDLRKNG
;
A
#
# COMPACT_ATOMS: atom_id res chain seq x y z
N MET A 1 -1.43 -55.02 2.30
CA MET A 1 -1.14 -53.97 3.30
C MET A 1 -0.46 -52.83 2.55
N LEU A 2 -0.87 -51.58 2.73
CA LEU A 2 -0.19 -50.44 2.11
C LEU A 2 1.16 -50.27 2.81
N GLU A 3 2.25 -50.54 2.09
CA GLU A 3 3.61 -50.39 2.58
C GLU A 3 4.01 -48.93 2.41
N PHE A 4 4.16 -48.22 3.53
CA PHE A 4 4.55 -46.82 3.52
C PHE A 4 6.08 -46.71 3.39
N PRO A 5 6.58 -45.83 2.52
CA PRO A 5 8.01 -45.62 2.37
C PRO A 5 8.63 -45.07 3.66
N VAL A 6 9.80 -45.58 4.02
CA VAL A 6 10.58 -45.09 5.16
C VAL A 6 11.68 -44.19 4.64
N THR A 7 11.53 -42.89 4.88
CA THR A 7 12.57 -41.89 4.62
C THR A 7 13.25 -41.52 5.93
N ASP A 8 14.56 -41.71 6.01
CA ASP A 8 15.38 -41.38 7.20
C ASP A 8 14.83 -41.95 8.52
N GLY A 9 14.31 -43.18 8.48
CA GLY A 9 13.77 -43.88 9.66
C GLY A 9 12.38 -43.40 10.11
N VAL A 10 11.76 -42.45 9.41
CA VAL A 10 10.39 -41.97 9.68
C VAL A 10 9.47 -42.51 8.58
N THR A 11 8.32 -43.04 9.01
CA THR A 11 7.26 -43.46 8.07
C THR A 11 6.66 -42.21 7.42
N THR A 12 6.83 -42.08 6.11
CA THR A 12 6.29 -40.94 5.35
C THR A 12 5.17 -41.39 4.43
N PHE A 13 4.20 -40.50 4.21
CA PHE A 13 3.07 -40.78 3.34
C PHE A 13 3.46 -40.79 1.86
N ARG A 14 4.58 -40.15 1.51
CA ARG A 14 5.04 -39.95 0.13
C ARG A 14 6.56 -39.99 0.09
N GLU A 15 7.10 -40.68 -0.91
CA GLU A 15 8.53 -40.71 -1.17
C GLU A 15 9.06 -39.30 -1.50
N PRO A 16 10.32 -39.01 -1.14
CA PRO A 16 10.92 -37.73 -1.43
C PRO A 16 11.20 -37.64 -2.93
N PRO A 17 11.08 -36.45 -3.54
CA PRO A 17 11.49 -36.24 -4.92
C PRO A 17 12.95 -36.64 -5.14
N GLU A 18 13.25 -37.18 -6.33
CA GLU A 18 14.61 -37.62 -6.68
C GLU A 18 15.63 -36.47 -6.49
N GLY A 19 16.66 -36.71 -5.67
CA GLY A 19 17.68 -35.71 -5.33
C GLY A 19 17.36 -34.78 -4.15
N TYR A 20 16.20 -34.92 -3.48
CA TYR A 20 15.86 -34.15 -2.29
C TYR A 20 16.28 -34.89 -1.00
N VAL A 21 17.32 -34.39 -0.34
CA VAL A 21 17.75 -34.90 0.97
C VAL A 21 16.81 -34.38 2.05
N VAL A 22 15.99 -35.26 2.62
CA VAL A 22 15.04 -34.90 3.67
C VAL A 22 15.80 -34.78 4.99
N ASN A 23 15.91 -33.56 5.52
CA ASN A 23 16.45 -33.34 6.86
C ASN A 23 15.32 -32.91 7.80
N PHE A 24 14.87 -33.82 8.67
CA PHE A 24 13.84 -33.54 9.66
C PHE A 24 14.36 -32.73 10.86
N ALA A 25 15.67 -32.78 11.14
CA ALA A 25 16.27 -32.06 12.27
C ALA A 25 16.44 -30.57 11.97
N ASN A 26 16.72 -30.22 10.71
CA ASN A 26 16.80 -28.84 10.25
C ASN A 26 16.12 -28.70 8.88
N PRO A 27 14.79 -28.50 8.85
CA PRO A 27 14.03 -28.43 7.61
C PRO A 27 14.50 -27.26 6.76
N GLN A 28 14.71 -27.51 5.47
CA GLN A 28 15.00 -26.47 4.49
C GLN A 28 13.80 -25.51 4.40
N GLN A 29 13.96 -24.28 4.89
CA GLN A 29 12.94 -23.24 4.73
C GLN A 29 12.96 -22.71 3.29
N HIS A 30 11.98 -23.12 2.49
CA HIS A 30 11.79 -22.59 1.15
C HIS A 30 11.42 -21.10 1.22
N LEU A 31 12.14 -20.25 0.47
CA LEU A 31 11.72 -18.90 0.06
C LEU A 31 11.59 -17.80 1.13
N VAL A 32 12.27 -17.89 2.29
CA VAL A 32 12.22 -16.83 3.31
C VAL A 32 12.61 -15.46 2.72
N LEU A 33 13.70 -15.43 1.95
CA LEU A 33 14.26 -14.19 1.40
C LEU A 33 13.38 -13.55 0.30
N GLU A 34 12.81 -14.36 -0.57
CA GLU A 34 11.98 -13.88 -1.69
C GLU A 34 10.68 -13.24 -1.20
N HIS A 35 10.08 -13.79 -0.13
CA HIS A 35 8.89 -13.19 0.47
C HIS A 35 9.17 -11.83 1.13
N TYR A 36 10.33 -11.67 1.78
CA TYR A 36 10.73 -10.36 2.31
C TYR A 36 10.98 -9.33 1.22
N LEU A 37 11.54 -9.73 0.08
CA LEU A 37 11.76 -8.85 -1.07
C LEU A 37 10.44 -8.40 -1.70
N VAL A 38 9.51 -9.33 -1.93
CA VAL A 38 8.20 -9.02 -2.51
C VAL A 38 7.37 -8.16 -1.56
N PHE A 39 7.37 -8.47 -0.26
CA PHE A 39 6.66 -7.66 0.74
C PHE A 39 7.31 -6.29 0.93
N GLY A 40 8.64 -6.22 0.92
CA GLY A 40 9.38 -4.96 1.05
C GLY A 40 9.14 -4.05 -0.15
N ILE A 41 9.41 -4.51 -1.36
CA ILE A 41 9.31 -3.69 -2.57
C ILE A 41 7.84 -3.48 -2.97
N GLY A 42 7.06 -4.56 -3.03
CA GLY A 42 5.64 -4.52 -3.39
C GLY A 42 4.82 -3.75 -2.37
N GLY A 43 5.06 -3.97 -1.07
CA GLY A 43 4.39 -3.24 0.01
C GLY A 43 4.72 -1.76 0.00
N THR A 44 5.99 -1.39 -0.19
CA THR A 44 6.40 0.03 -0.23
C THR A 44 5.82 0.74 -1.46
N LEU A 45 5.82 0.09 -2.63
CA LEU A 45 5.21 0.65 -3.84
C LEU A 45 3.69 0.82 -3.71
N ALA A 46 2.99 -0.18 -3.16
CA ALA A 46 1.55 -0.08 -2.91
C ALA A 46 1.22 1.05 -1.91
N PHE A 47 2.03 1.19 -0.86
CA PHE A 47 1.89 2.27 0.13
C PHE A 47 2.13 3.65 -0.51
N LEU A 48 3.18 3.80 -1.31
CA LEU A 48 3.46 5.04 -2.03
C LEU A 48 2.33 5.39 -3.01
N ALA A 49 1.82 4.42 -3.76
CA ALA A 49 0.69 4.61 -4.66
C ALA A 49 -0.60 4.99 -3.90
N MET A 50 -0.81 4.44 -2.70
CA MET A 50 -1.93 4.82 -1.83
C MET A 50 -1.80 6.28 -1.37
N LEU A 51 -0.61 6.71 -0.95
CA LEU A 51 -0.34 8.11 -0.58
C LEU A 51 -0.55 9.06 -1.76
N GLN A 52 -0.04 8.71 -2.94
CA GLN A 52 -0.25 9.48 -4.16
C GLN A 52 -1.75 9.64 -4.48
N ARG A 53 -2.54 8.57 -4.33
CA ARG A 53 -4.00 8.60 -4.55
C ARG A 53 -4.73 9.50 -3.57
N ILE A 54 -4.31 9.53 -2.31
CA ILE A 54 -4.90 10.40 -1.28
C ILE A 54 -4.51 11.86 -1.53
N TYR A 55 -3.26 12.13 -1.89
CA TYR A 55 -2.77 13.47 -2.20
C TYR A 55 -3.60 14.14 -3.29
N SER A 56 -3.80 13.48 -4.44
CA SER A 56 -4.59 14.04 -5.54
C SER A 56 -6.04 14.30 -5.14
N LYS A 57 -6.64 13.41 -4.33
CA LYS A 57 -8.03 13.60 -3.85
C LYS A 57 -8.16 14.78 -2.90
N ILE A 58 -7.24 14.94 -1.95
CA ILE A 58 -7.23 16.07 -1.01
C ILE A 58 -6.94 17.37 -1.76
N PHE A 59 -6.00 17.35 -2.70
CA PHE A 59 -5.64 18.51 -3.51
C PHE A 59 -6.81 19.00 -4.37
N LEU A 60 -7.52 18.11 -5.07
CA LEU A 60 -8.70 18.49 -5.87
C LEU A 60 -9.84 19.05 -5.00
N HIS A 61 -10.10 18.44 -3.85
CA HIS A 61 -11.17 18.89 -2.95
C HIS A 61 -10.85 20.23 -2.27
N ASN A 62 -9.58 20.50 -1.95
CA ASN A 62 -9.18 21.78 -1.40
C ASN A 62 -9.07 22.88 -2.47
N GLY A 63 -8.67 22.54 -3.70
CA GLY A 63 -8.62 23.48 -4.82
C GLY A 63 -9.99 24.07 -5.16
N LEU A 64 -11.05 23.24 -5.18
CA LEU A 64 -12.43 23.70 -5.41
C LEU A 64 -12.95 24.65 -4.32
N LYS A 65 -12.54 24.48 -3.06
CA LYS A 65 -12.93 25.38 -1.96
C LYS A 65 -12.23 26.74 -2.03
N ILE A 66 -10.99 26.76 -2.49
CA ILE A 66 -10.23 28.01 -2.65
C ILE A 66 -10.85 28.84 -3.79
N ASP A 67 -11.29 28.19 -4.87
CA ASP A 67 -11.97 28.85 -5.99
C ASP A 67 -13.32 29.48 -5.59
N ASP A 68 -14.11 28.78 -4.77
CA ASP A 68 -15.39 29.28 -4.22
C ASP A 68 -15.18 30.47 -3.29
N VAL A 69 -14.22 30.38 -2.36
CA VAL A 69 -13.88 31.50 -1.44
C VAL A 69 -13.29 32.69 -2.21
N ALA A 70 -12.46 32.45 -3.23
CA ALA A 70 -11.89 33.52 -4.05
C ALA A 70 -12.97 34.24 -4.86
N THR A 71 -13.92 33.51 -5.45
CA THR A 71 -15.04 34.08 -6.19
C THR A 71 -15.98 34.85 -5.25
N GLN A 72 -16.31 34.30 -4.08
CA GLN A 72 -17.12 34.97 -3.06
C GLN A 72 -16.47 36.25 -2.53
N ILE A 73 -15.14 36.27 -2.34
CA ILE A 73 -14.39 37.47 -1.93
C ILE A 73 -14.40 38.52 -3.03
N LEU A 74 -14.26 38.13 -4.30
CA LEU A 74 -14.29 39.08 -5.42
C LEU A 74 -15.66 39.74 -5.55
N LEU A 75 -16.74 38.95 -5.43
CA LEU A 75 -18.12 39.45 -5.42
C LEU A 75 -18.37 40.38 -4.22
N VAL A 76 -17.90 40.01 -3.02
CA VAL A 76 -17.96 40.88 -1.82
C VAL A 76 -17.14 42.17 -2.00
N SER A 77 -16.08 42.14 -2.80
CA SER A 77 -15.27 43.32 -3.10
C SER A 77 -15.91 44.25 -4.13
N GLU A 78 -16.73 43.73 -5.05
CA GLU A 78 -17.54 44.54 -5.99
C GLU A 78 -18.80 45.12 -5.31
N ASP A 79 -19.38 44.41 -4.34
CA ASP A 79 -20.52 44.87 -3.53
C ASP A 79 -20.12 45.75 -2.33
N CYS A 80 -18.83 45.99 -2.07
CA CYS A 80 -18.39 46.94 -1.04
C CYS A 80 -18.65 48.36 -1.55
N PRO A 81 -19.71 49.06 -1.09
CA PRO A 81 -19.98 50.40 -1.56
C PRO A 81 -18.85 51.30 -1.06
N LEU A 82 -18.27 52.07 -1.98
CA LEU A 82 -17.29 53.14 -1.75
C LEU A 82 -17.84 54.30 -0.86
N ASP A 83 -18.77 54.03 0.05
CA ASP A 83 -19.53 55.02 0.82
C ASP A 83 -18.81 55.53 2.08
N LEU A 84 -17.71 54.89 2.52
CA LEU A 84 -16.95 55.36 3.69
C LEU A 84 -15.82 56.35 3.39
N ARG A 85 -15.69 56.83 2.13
CA ARG A 85 -14.68 57.86 1.77
C ARG A 85 -15.26 59.25 1.45
N LYS A 86 -16.56 59.47 1.64
CA LYS A 86 -17.21 60.77 1.30
C LYS A 86 -17.72 61.60 2.48
N ASN A 87 -17.33 61.30 3.72
CA ASN A 87 -17.73 62.12 4.87
C ASN A 87 -16.58 62.36 5.88
N GLY A 88 -15.48 62.89 5.36
CA GLY A 88 -14.43 63.58 6.10
C GLY A 88 -14.26 64.98 5.55
#